data_AF-A0A8T2GU34-F1
#
_entry.id   AF-A0A8T2GU34-F1
#
_cell.length_a   1.000
_cell.length_b   1.000
_cell.length_c   1.000
_cell.angle_alpha   90.00
_cell.angle_beta   90.00
_cell.angle_gamma   90.00
#
_symmetry.space_group_name_H-M   'P 1'
#
loop_
_entity.id
_entity.type
_entity.pdbx_description
1 polymer ?
#
loop_
_entity_poly.entity_id
_entity_poly.type
_entity_poly.pdbx_seq_one_letter_code
_entity_poly.pdbx_strand_id
1 'polypeptide(L)'
;MGSYASDSAMLKTWRKTPPSSCSLVRLSQLANEKYESSPFSSGGHNWRLVVYPKGNEEDNGKGFVSMYVECLSSTTPPIDVFAYLSFFVFNKKDNKYLSIQDVEVKRFSSSKTVWGLPKAMSLETFTDPAKGFIVEGEPCEFGAHVKIASSPVPVDENLPFHKFSWSIRDFSVLKQNDCISKTFAMGGKNWTLTVYPKGDSEADDEFCKYLHLADSEVLSPGEMISVRAQLRALDPRGSKHKTVWLQQWIMAATKARGIPQSLSLADLQEAYLDEDTLNVEIECEVVNSRKMF
;
A
#
# COMPACT_ATOMS: atom_id res chain seq x y z
N MET A 1 -2.45 16.70 11.73
CA MET A 1 -3.31 15.52 11.50
C MET A 1 -2.44 14.50 10.79
N GLY A 2 -1.84 13.59 11.56
CA GLY A 2 -0.94 12.57 11.04
C GLY A 2 -1.75 11.48 10.36
N SER A 3 -1.46 11.19 9.10
CA SER A 3 -2.02 10.05 8.38
C SER A 3 -1.36 8.79 8.92
N TYR A 4 -2.11 7.89 9.53
CA TYR A 4 -1.62 6.58 9.95
C TYR A 4 -1.18 5.79 8.71
N ALA A 5 0.10 5.41 8.68
CA ALA A 5 0.64 4.54 7.65
C ALA A 5 0.20 3.10 7.94
N SER A 6 -0.64 2.55 7.06
CA SER A 6 -0.81 1.10 6.90
C SER A 6 0.58 0.45 6.78
N ASP A 7 0.81 -0.65 7.51
CA ASP A 7 2.04 -1.44 7.42
C ASP A 7 2.18 -1.98 5.98
N SER A 8 2.83 -1.20 5.12
CA SER A 8 3.07 -1.60 3.74
C SER A 8 3.83 -2.92 3.73
N ALA A 9 3.38 -3.85 2.88
CA ALA A 9 4.12 -5.08 2.66
C ALA A 9 5.47 -4.73 1.97
N MET A 10 6.55 -4.80 2.73
CA MET A 10 7.89 -4.47 2.23
C MET A 10 8.61 -5.74 1.74
N LEU A 11 9.20 -5.67 0.54
CA LEU A 11 10.08 -6.71 0.05
C LEU A 11 11.54 -6.28 0.18
N LYS A 12 12.35 -7.07 0.90
CA LYS A 12 13.80 -6.82 1.08
C LYS A 12 14.63 -7.78 0.23
N THR A 13 15.53 -7.23 -0.58
CA THR A 13 16.42 -8.02 -1.47
C THR A 13 17.83 -7.43 -1.49
N TRP A 14 18.84 -8.27 -1.73
CA TRP A 14 20.22 -7.83 -1.87
C TRP A 14 20.60 -7.70 -3.34
N ARG A 15 21.22 -6.57 -3.73
CA ARG A 15 21.62 -6.32 -5.13
C ARG A 15 23.06 -5.81 -5.19
N LYS A 16 23.84 -6.28 -6.18
CA LYS A 16 25.20 -5.77 -6.45
C LYS A 16 25.19 -4.41 -7.15
N THR A 17 24.21 -4.19 -8.00
CA THR A 17 24.03 -2.94 -8.75
C THR A 17 22.67 -2.34 -8.43
N PRO A 18 22.55 -1.00 -8.39
CA PRO A 18 21.25 -0.36 -8.29
C PRO A 18 20.50 -0.43 -9.64
N PRO A 19 19.20 -0.11 -9.67
CA PRO A 19 18.43 0.05 -10.90
C PRO A 19 19.01 1.13 -11.84
N SER A 20 18.44 1.26 -13.04
CA SER A 20 18.90 2.22 -14.06
C SER A 20 19.12 3.64 -13.51
N SER A 21 20.25 4.24 -13.89
CA SER A 21 20.78 5.49 -13.32
C SER A 21 19.84 6.68 -13.44
N CYS A 22 19.00 6.76 -14.48
CA CYS A 22 18.15 7.93 -14.73
C CYS A 22 17.06 8.17 -13.67
N SER A 23 16.74 7.18 -12.84
CA SER A 23 15.65 7.27 -11.84
C SER A 23 16.11 7.05 -10.41
N LEU A 24 17.42 6.86 -10.21
CA LEU A 24 18.04 6.63 -8.92
C LEU A 24 18.74 7.90 -8.45
N VAL A 25 18.37 8.39 -7.27
CA VAL A 25 19.11 9.45 -6.58
C VAL A 25 19.85 8.88 -5.39
N ARG A 26 20.99 9.48 -5.02
CA ARG A 26 21.82 9.07 -3.88
C ARG A 26 22.09 10.22 -2.94
N LEU A 27 22.21 9.90 -1.65
CA LEU A 27 22.57 10.82 -0.57
C LEU A 27 23.70 10.20 0.25
N SER A 28 24.76 10.96 0.52
CA SER A 28 26.00 10.47 1.12
C SER A 28 26.33 11.06 2.50
N GLN A 29 25.37 11.34 3.40
CA GLN A 29 25.69 11.98 4.70
C GLN A 29 24.76 11.55 5.85
N LEU A 30 25.29 11.62 7.08
CA LEU A 30 24.60 11.41 8.36
C LEU A 30 24.97 12.57 9.30
N ALA A 31 24.08 13.54 9.49
CA ALA A 31 24.04 14.39 10.67
C ALA A 31 22.64 14.27 11.33
N ASN A 32 22.35 14.99 12.42
CA ASN A 32 21.19 14.72 13.27
C ASN A 32 19.79 15.02 12.69
N GLU A 33 19.69 15.65 11.51
CA GLU A 33 18.43 16.13 10.93
C GLU A 33 17.91 15.29 9.74
N LYS A 34 16.87 15.81 9.08
CA LYS A 34 16.33 15.35 7.79
C LYS A 34 17.32 15.64 6.65
N TYR A 35 17.53 14.68 5.75
CA TYR A 35 18.29 14.87 4.51
C TYR A 35 17.38 14.88 3.30
N GLU A 36 17.70 15.74 2.35
CA GLU A 36 17.00 15.84 1.09
C GLU A 36 17.99 15.76 -0.07
N SER A 37 17.68 14.94 -1.07
CA SER A 37 18.46 14.91 -2.30
C SER A 37 18.22 16.14 -3.14
N SER A 38 19.13 16.42 -4.09
CA SER A 38 18.76 17.26 -5.23
C SER A 38 17.53 16.65 -5.95
N PRO A 39 16.66 17.48 -6.55
CA PRO A 39 15.59 16.99 -7.40
C PRO A 39 16.11 16.07 -8.50
N PHE A 40 15.38 14.99 -8.80
CA PHE A 40 15.69 14.08 -9.89
C PHE A 40 14.44 13.77 -10.70
N SER A 41 14.60 13.52 -11.99
CA SER A 41 13.48 13.28 -12.90
C SER A 41 13.27 11.80 -13.15
N SER A 42 12.03 11.31 -13.04
CA SER A 42 11.65 9.96 -13.44
C SER A 42 10.25 9.96 -14.03
N GLY A 43 10.12 9.36 -15.22
CA GLY A 43 8.86 9.23 -15.96
C GLY A 43 8.10 10.54 -16.14
N GLY A 44 8.80 11.63 -16.47
CA GLY A 44 8.20 12.94 -16.73
C GLY A 44 7.89 13.78 -15.47
N HIS A 45 8.20 13.27 -14.28
CA HIS A 45 7.97 13.97 -13.02
C HIS A 45 9.27 14.21 -12.26
N ASN A 46 9.28 15.25 -11.42
CA ASN A 46 10.41 15.60 -10.55
C ASN A 46 10.15 15.10 -9.13
N TRP A 47 11.17 14.50 -8.54
CA TRP A 47 11.09 13.79 -7.27
C TRP A 47 12.22 14.24 -6.34
N ARG A 48 12.05 14.02 -5.04
CA ARG A 48 13.08 14.24 -4.01
C ARG A 48 13.12 13.05 -3.07
N LEU A 49 14.32 12.51 -2.80
CA LEU A 49 14.50 11.54 -1.73
C LEU A 49 14.66 12.30 -0.41
N VAL A 50 13.95 11.84 0.61
CA VAL A 50 14.02 12.37 1.97
C VAL A 50 14.39 11.24 2.92
N VAL A 51 15.40 11.44 3.76
CA VAL A 51 15.86 10.42 4.73
C VAL A 51 15.91 11.02 6.12
N TYR A 52 15.36 10.31 7.10
CA TYR A 52 15.51 10.58 8.53
C TYR A 52 16.30 9.43 9.15
N PRO A 53 17.63 9.58 9.33
CA PRO A 53 18.46 8.46 9.78
C PRO A 53 18.17 8.00 11.21
N LYS A 54 17.57 8.86 12.03
CA LYS A 54 17.14 8.55 13.41
C LYS A 54 15.62 8.39 13.55
N GLY A 55 14.91 8.43 12.42
CA GLY A 55 13.48 8.24 12.35
C GLY A 55 12.72 9.55 12.25
N ASN A 56 11.55 9.48 11.61
CA ASN A 56 10.57 10.55 11.60
C ASN A 56 9.54 10.31 12.70
N GLU A 57 9.66 10.97 13.85
CA GLU A 57 8.74 10.76 14.97
C GLU A 57 7.30 11.15 14.65
N GLU A 58 7.10 12.14 13.76
CA GLU A 58 5.76 12.58 13.31
C GLU A 58 4.99 11.49 12.55
N ASP A 59 5.70 10.48 12.06
CA ASP A 59 5.16 9.35 11.29
C ASP A 59 5.53 8.00 11.93
N ASN A 60 5.66 7.98 13.27
CA ASN A 60 5.94 6.76 14.05
C ASN A 60 7.24 6.02 13.67
N GLY A 61 8.23 6.74 13.15
CA GLY A 61 9.53 6.22 12.73
C GLY A 61 10.57 6.09 13.86
N LYS A 62 10.21 6.37 15.11
CA LYS A 62 11.14 6.37 16.25
C LYS A 62 11.87 5.02 16.38
N GLY A 63 13.20 5.07 16.43
CA GLY A 63 14.05 3.86 16.51
C GLY A 63 14.29 3.16 15.17
N PHE A 64 13.91 3.80 14.05
CA PHE A 64 14.14 3.30 12.69
C PHE A 64 14.78 4.38 11.84
N VAL A 65 15.45 3.97 10.75
CA VAL A 65 15.71 4.83 9.61
C VAL A 65 14.40 4.96 8.82
N SER A 66 13.93 6.18 8.61
CA SER A 66 12.75 6.47 7.78
C SER A 66 13.17 7.02 6.42
N MET A 67 12.53 6.56 5.35
CA MET A 67 12.87 6.98 3.98
C MET A 67 11.60 7.32 3.21
N TYR A 68 11.60 8.45 2.50
CA TYR A 68 10.46 8.95 1.75
C TYR A 68 10.87 9.45 0.37
N VAL A 69 9.88 9.53 -0.51
CA VAL A 69 9.95 10.24 -1.77
C VAL A 69 8.87 11.31 -1.79
N GLU A 70 9.26 12.52 -2.16
CA GLU A 70 8.36 13.64 -2.42
C GLU A 70 8.24 13.87 -3.93
N CYS A 71 7.01 14.00 -4.44
CA CYS A 71 6.76 14.49 -5.78
C CYS A 71 6.75 16.01 -5.80
N LEU A 72 7.68 16.61 -6.56
CA LEU A 72 7.85 18.05 -6.71
C LEU A 72 7.08 18.63 -7.91
N SER A 73 6.55 17.76 -8.77
CA SER A 73 5.83 18.20 -9.97
C SER A 73 4.55 18.93 -9.60
N SER A 74 4.55 20.26 -9.78
CA SER A 74 3.35 21.08 -9.85
C SER A 74 2.78 21.01 -11.27
N THR A 75 2.00 19.97 -11.58
CA THR A 75 1.21 20.02 -12.83
C THR A 75 -0.07 20.81 -12.57
N THR A 76 -0.35 21.75 -13.47
CA THR A 76 -1.64 22.44 -13.58
C THR A 76 -2.28 22.00 -14.90
N PRO A 77 -3.43 21.30 -14.88
CA PRO A 77 -4.19 20.86 -13.71
C PRO A 77 -3.49 19.75 -12.91
N PRO A 78 -3.84 19.54 -11.62
CA PRO A 78 -3.25 18.50 -10.79
C PRO A 78 -3.53 17.13 -11.40
N ILE A 79 -2.48 16.40 -11.75
CA ILE A 79 -2.59 15.02 -12.23
C ILE A 79 -2.10 14.11 -11.11
N ASP A 80 -2.93 13.15 -10.72
CA ASP A 80 -2.51 12.10 -9.81
C ASP A 80 -1.39 11.27 -10.47
N VAL A 81 -0.27 11.16 -9.77
CA VAL A 81 0.87 10.36 -10.23
C VAL A 81 0.89 9.06 -9.44
N PHE A 82 0.85 7.95 -10.14
CA PHE A 82 0.91 6.63 -9.53
C PHE A 82 2.32 6.07 -9.69
N ALA A 83 2.96 5.64 -8.61
CA ALA A 83 4.33 5.17 -8.68
C ALA A 83 4.62 4.04 -7.69
N TYR A 84 5.49 3.12 -8.12
CA TYR A 84 6.17 2.18 -7.23
C TYR A 84 7.43 2.82 -6.66
N LEU A 85 7.65 2.62 -5.37
CA LEU A 85 8.83 3.13 -4.67
C LEU A 85 9.76 1.99 -4.29
N SER A 86 11.06 2.21 -4.46
CA SER A 86 12.09 1.32 -3.93
C SER A 86 13.17 2.15 -3.28
N PHE A 87 13.55 1.78 -2.07
CA PHE A 87 14.58 2.44 -1.29
C PHE A 87 15.81 1.55 -1.20
N PHE A 88 16.97 2.17 -1.05
CA PHE A 88 18.25 1.49 -1.01
C PHE A 88 19.09 2.00 0.14
N VAL A 89 19.72 1.08 0.86
CA VAL A 89 20.76 1.39 1.85
C VAL A 89 22.00 0.61 1.45
N PHE A 90 23.10 1.31 1.22
CA PHE A 90 24.35 0.68 0.82
C PHE A 90 25.00 0.00 2.02
N ASN A 91 25.38 -1.26 1.82
CA ASN A 91 26.17 -2.05 2.75
C ASN A 91 27.61 -2.08 2.26
N LYS A 92 28.50 -1.43 2.99
CA LYS A 92 29.91 -1.28 2.62
C LYS A 92 30.69 -2.56 2.80
N LYS A 93 30.34 -3.35 3.82
CA LYS A 93 31.01 -4.63 4.13
C LYS A 93 30.84 -5.64 3.00
N ASP A 94 29.62 -5.78 2.49
CA ASP A 94 29.29 -6.74 1.43
C ASP A 94 29.37 -6.13 0.03
N ASN A 95 29.63 -4.81 -0.07
CA ASN A 95 29.62 -4.03 -1.31
C ASN A 95 28.32 -4.26 -2.12
N LYS A 96 27.18 -4.15 -1.44
CA LYS A 96 25.84 -4.43 -1.99
C LYS A 96 24.83 -3.43 -1.45
N TYR A 97 23.74 -3.23 -2.18
CA TYR A 97 22.58 -2.50 -1.69
C TYR A 97 21.57 -3.46 -1.07
N LEU A 98 21.12 -3.14 0.15
CA LEU A 98 19.83 -3.63 0.63
C LEU A 98 18.75 -2.81 -0.08
N SER A 99 17.96 -3.47 -0.90
CA SER A 99 16.82 -2.88 -1.59
C SER A 99 15.55 -3.21 -0.84
N ILE A 100 14.78 -2.19 -0.53
CA ILE A 100 13.53 -2.24 0.22
C ILE A 100 12.45 -1.69 -0.70
N GLN A 101 11.67 -2.58 -1.28
CA GLN A 101 10.61 -2.23 -2.20
C GLN A 101 9.28 -2.12 -1.47
N ASP A 102 8.60 -0.99 -1.67
CA ASP A 102 7.19 -0.85 -1.34
C ASP A 102 6.39 -1.55 -2.45
N VAL A 103 5.67 -2.61 -2.10
CA VAL A 103 4.92 -3.39 -3.10
C VAL A 103 3.67 -2.68 -3.57
N GLU A 104 3.22 -1.66 -2.84
CA GLU A 104 2.02 -0.91 -3.16
C GLU A 104 2.32 0.24 -4.11
N VAL A 105 1.38 0.48 -5.03
CA VAL A 105 1.40 1.68 -5.85
C VAL A 105 0.95 2.86 -4.99
N LYS A 106 1.76 3.92 -4.93
CA LYS A 106 1.42 5.13 -4.20
C LYS A 106 0.81 6.16 -5.14
N ARG A 107 -0.32 6.74 -4.71
CA ARG A 107 -1.02 7.82 -5.40
C ARG A 107 -0.54 9.15 -4.85
N PHE A 108 0.29 9.83 -5.61
CA PHE A 108 0.71 11.20 -5.33
C PHE A 108 -0.36 12.16 -5.87
N SER A 109 -0.87 13.03 -5.01
CA SER A 109 -1.86 14.06 -5.37
C SER A 109 -1.44 15.41 -4.81
N SER A 110 -2.15 16.48 -5.16
CA SER A 110 -1.94 17.82 -4.58
C SER A 110 -2.07 17.84 -3.05
N SER A 111 -2.86 16.94 -2.47
CA SER A 111 -3.05 16.81 -1.01
C SER A 111 -2.07 15.84 -0.34
N LYS A 112 -1.40 14.99 -1.11
CA LYS A 112 -0.46 13.97 -0.60
C LYS A 112 0.68 13.79 -1.58
N THR A 113 1.72 14.61 -1.41
CA THR A 113 2.92 14.63 -2.27
C THR A 113 4.07 13.79 -1.73
N VAL A 114 3.98 13.28 -0.50
CA VAL A 114 5.04 12.52 0.16
C VAL A 114 4.54 11.13 0.53
N TRP A 115 5.29 10.12 0.12
CA TRP A 115 5.08 8.71 0.47
C TRP A 115 6.41 8.05 0.82
N GLY A 116 6.39 7.08 1.73
CA GLY A 116 7.60 6.41 2.16
C GLY A 116 7.37 5.32 3.19
N LEU A 117 8.47 4.93 3.82
CA LEU A 117 8.57 3.85 4.78
C LEU A 117 9.09 4.43 6.09
N PRO A 118 8.22 4.72 7.08
CA PRO A 118 8.65 5.25 8.37
C PRO A 118 9.59 4.28 9.10
N LYS A 119 9.42 2.97 8.88
CA LYS A 119 10.20 1.90 9.52
C LYS A 119 11.04 1.10 8.52
N ALA A 120 11.77 1.78 7.63
CA ALA A 120 12.53 1.12 6.56
C ALA A 120 13.57 0.11 7.10
N MET A 121 14.31 0.51 8.13
CA MET A 121 15.33 -0.31 8.79
C MET A 121 15.40 0.05 10.27
N SER A 122 15.49 -0.92 11.19
CA SER A 122 15.71 -0.62 12.61
C SER A 122 17.04 0.10 12.80
N LEU A 123 17.06 1.10 13.68
CA LEU A 123 18.28 1.84 14.00
C LEU A 123 19.36 0.92 14.57
N GLU A 124 18.98 -0.08 15.38
CA GLU A 124 19.89 -1.11 15.90
C GLU A 124 20.66 -1.85 14.79
N THR A 125 19.94 -2.37 13.78
CA THR A 125 20.59 -3.00 12.60
C THR A 125 21.44 -2.02 11.81
N PHE A 126 21.00 -0.76 11.69
CA PHE A 126 21.72 0.25 10.92
C PHE A 126 23.04 0.66 11.59
N THR A 127 23.06 0.79 12.92
CA THR A 127 24.22 1.25 13.68
C THR A 127 25.14 0.13 14.14
N ASP A 128 24.70 -1.13 14.11
CA ASP A 128 25.54 -2.28 14.41
C ASP A 128 26.71 -2.39 13.41
N PRO A 129 27.97 -2.19 13.86
CA PRO A 129 29.14 -2.28 12.99
C PRO A 129 29.28 -3.64 12.29
N ALA A 130 28.77 -4.72 12.89
CA ALA A 130 28.80 -6.06 12.30
C ALA A 130 27.92 -6.16 11.04
N LYS A 131 26.88 -5.32 10.94
CA LYS A 131 25.96 -5.27 9.78
C LYS A 131 26.54 -4.49 8.62
N GLY A 132 27.46 -3.54 8.83
CA GLY A 132 28.24 -2.91 7.75
C GLY A 132 27.54 -1.79 6.96
N PHE A 133 26.44 -1.23 7.48
CA PHE A 133 25.79 -0.05 6.88
C PHE A 133 26.49 1.26 7.26
N ILE A 134 27.04 1.33 8.48
CA ILE A 134 27.91 2.42 8.95
C ILE A 134 29.35 1.93 9.01
N VAL A 135 30.26 2.76 8.49
CA VAL A 135 31.72 2.60 8.64
C VAL A 135 32.23 3.95 9.12
N GLU A 136 33.03 3.95 10.18
CA GLU A 136 33.55 5.16 10.81
C GLU A 136 34.34 6.01 9.79
N GLY A 137 34.10 7.33 9.79
CA GLY A 137 34.75 8.27 8.87
C GLY A 137 34.23 8.26 7.44
N GLU A 138 33.31 7.35 7.09
CA GLU A 138 32.84 7.18 5.72
C GLU A 138 31.34 7.55 5.57
N PRO A 139 30.97 8.32 4.53
CA PRO A 139 29.58 8.71 4.29
C PRO A 139 28.65 7.50 4.09
N CYS A 140 27.46 7.53 4.67
CA CYS A 140 26.45 6.49 4.40
C CYS A 140 25.67 6.81 3.14
N GLU A 141 25.43 5.81 2.31
CA GLU A 141 24.75 5.99 1.03
C GLU A 141 23.32 5.44 1.08
N PHE A 142 22.37 6.32 0.82
CA PHE A 142 20.96 6.01 0.63
C PHE A 142 20.57 6.26 -0.81
N GLY A 143 19.55 5.55 -1.30
CA GLY A 143 18.96 5.86 -2.58
C GLY A 143 17.47 5.57 -2.67
N ALA A 144 16.86 6.09 -3.71
CA ALA A 144 15.47 5.82 -4.06
C ALA A 144 15.30 5.68 -5.57
N HIS A 145 14.43 4.77 -5.97
CA HIS A 145 14.01 4.53 -7.33
C HIS A 145 12.50 4.70 -7.41
N VAL A 146 12.07 5.52 -8.37
CA VAL A 146 10.65 5.77 -8.64
C VAL A 146 10.32 5.24 -10.01
N LYS A 147 9.36 4.32 -10.06
CA LYS A 147 8.83 3.79 -11.32
C LYS A 147 7.38 4.19 -11.48
N ILE A 148 7.10 5.01 -12.50
CA ILE A 148 5.73 5.40 -12.83
C ILE A 148 4.92 4.15 -13.16
N ALA A 149 3.81 4.01 -12.45
CA ALA A 149 2.76 3.08 -12.79
C ALA A 149 1.76 3.83 -13.68
N SER A 150 1.16 3.11 -14.63
CA SER A 150 -0.07 3.60 -15.23
C SER A 150 -1.03 3.94 -14.09
N SER A 151 -1.72 5.07 -14.22
CA SER A 151 -2.91 5.30 -13.40
C SER A 151 -3.76 4.02 -13.42
N PRO A 152 -4.36 3.60 -12.31
CA PRO A 152 -5.52 2.72 -12.37
C PRO A 152 -6.60 3.48 -13.14
N VAL A 153 -6.45 3.52 -14.46
CA VAL A 153 -7.49 3.92 -15.38
C VAL A 153 -8.64 2.96 -15.07
N PRO A 154 -9.88 3.44 -15.00
CA PRO A 154 -11.02 2.58 -15.22
C PRO A 154 -10.89 2.05 -16.66
N VAL A 155 -10.05 1.04 -16.88
CA VAL A 155 -9.88 0.38 -18.17
C VAL A 155 -11.11 -0.49 -18.32
N ASP A 156 -12.07 0.05 -19.07
CA ASP A 156 -13.41 -0.51 -19.31
C ASP A 156 -14.21 -0.78 -18.02
N GLU A 157 -15.45 -0.30 -17.97
CA GLU A 157 -16.44 -0.68 -16.95
C GLU A 157 -16.84 -2.17 -17.04
N ASN A 158 -16.13 -2.96 -17.85
CA ASN A 158 -16.31 -4.38 -18.02
C ASN A 158 -15.03 -5.11 -17.58
N LEU A 159 -14.86 -5.36 -16.27
CA LEU A 159 -14.06 -6.52 -15.89
C LEU A 159 -14.77 -7.76 -16.46
N PRO A 160 -14.09 -8.88 -16.76
CA PRO A 160 -14.72 -10.10 -17.28
C PRO A 160 -15.53 -10.86 -16.20
N PHE A 161 -16.41 -10.15 -15.48
CA PHE A 161 -16.79 -10.37 -14.08
C PHE A 161 -17.12 -11.81 -13.68
N HIS A 162 -16.28 -12.38 -12.81
CA HIS A 162 -16.79 -13.23 -11.74
C HIS A 162 -17.30 -12.32 -10.63
N LYS A 163 -18.64 -12.21 -10.54
CA LYS A 163 -19.34 -11.39 -9.56
C LYS A 163 -19.65 -12.21 -8.31
N PHE A 164 -19.33 -11.69 -7.14
CA PHE A 164 -19.77 -12.23 -5.87
C PHE A 164 -20.68 -11.22 -5.16
N SER A 165 -21.88 -11.67 -4.82
CA SER A 165 -22.86 -10.89 -4.07
C SER A 165 -23.09 -11.56 -2.72
N TRP A 166 -23.15 -10.73 -1.67
CA TRP A 166 -23.35 -11.18 -0.30
C TRP A 166 -24.30 -10.25 0.44
N SER A 167 -25.30 -10.86 1.08
CA SER A 167 -26.28 -10.17 1.92
C SER A 167 -25.98 -10.45 3.39
N ILE A 168 -25.82 -9.39 4.16
CA ILE A 168 -25.62 -9.42 5.61
C ILE A 168 -26.96 -9.05 6.23
N ARG A 169 -27.67 -10.04 6.79
CA ARG A 169 -28.99 -9.88 7.41
C ARG A 169 -28.87 -9.52 8.88
N ASP A 170 -29.99 -9.08 9.45
CA ASP A 170 -30.13 -8.77 10.88
C ASP A 170 -29.05 -7.78 11.33
N PHE A 171 -28.76 -6.80 10.48
CA PHE A 171 -27.63 -5.90 10.60
C PHE A 171 -27.65 -5.12 11.92
N SER A 172 -28.85 -4.68 12.33
CA SER A 172 -29.08 -3.94 13.57
C SER A 172 -28.70 -4.70 14.84
N VAL A 173 -28.71 -6.03 14.83
CA VAL A 173 -28.44 -6.89 16.00
C VAL A 173 -27.06 -7.56 15.96
N LEU A 174 -26.23 -7.23 14.96
CA LEU A 174 -24.85 -7.72 14.87
C LEU A 174 -24.03 -7.29 16.09
N LYS A 175 -23.63 -8.28 16.89
CA LYS A 175 -22.80 -8.08 18.09
C LYS A 175 -21.31 -8.03 17.76
N GLN A 176 -20.90 -8.65 16.65
CA GLN A 176 -19.52 -8.71 16.20
C GLN A 176 -19.17 -7.44 15.43
N ASN A 177 -17.91 -7.01 15.52
CA ASN A 177 -17.45 -5.80 14.83
C ASN A 177 -17.15 -6.06 13.35
N ASP A 178 -16.95 -7.32 12.99
CA ASP A 178 -16.70 -7.80 11.64
C ASP A 178 -17.70 -8.88 11.23
N CYS A 179 -17.85 -9.04 9.92
CA CYS A 179 -18.62 -10.11 9.30
C CYS A 179 -17.76 -10.70 8.19
N ILE A 180 -17.66 -12.02 8.13
CA ILE A 180 -16.87 -12.73 7.11
C ILE A 180 -17.83 -13.48 6.17
N SER A 181 -17.64 -13.32 4.87
CA SER A 181 -18.44 -14.01 3.85
C SER A 181 -18.09 -15.50 3.77
N LYS A 182 -18.95 -16.26 3.07
CA LYS A 182 -18.55 -17.57 2.56
C LYS A 182 -17.35 -17.43 1.62
N THR A 183 -16.57 -18.51 1.51
CA THR A 183 -15.49 -18.60 0.52
C THR A 183 -16.05 -18.61 -0.91
N PHE A 184 -15.41 -17.88 -1.81
CA PHE A 184 -15.75 -17.86 -3.23
C PHE A 184 -14.51 -18.02 -4.11
N ALA A 185 -14.67 -18.73 -5.23
CA ALA A 185 -13.60 -19.02 -6.16
C ALA A 185 -13.54 -17.96 -7.27
N MET A 186 -12.34 -17.49 -7.59
CA MET A 186 -12.12 -16.40 -8.52
C MET A 186 -10.65 -16.32 -8.96
N GLY A 187 -10.42 -16.23 -10.27
CA GLY A 187 -9.06 -16.20 -10.82
C GLY A 187 -8.22 -17.42 -10.44
N GLY A 188 -8.85 -18.59 -10.29
CA GLY A 188 -8.19 -19.84 -9.87
C GLY A 188 -7.79 -19.89 -8.39
N LYS A 189 -8.28 -18.96 -7.57
CA LYS A 189 -8.00 -18.85 -6.14
C LYS A 189 -9.29 -18.72 -5.33
N ASN A 190 -9.24 -19.12 -4.07
CA ASN A 190 -10.34 -18.96 -3.14
C ASN A 190 -10.16 -17.70 -2.29
N TRP A 191 -11.26 -16.98 -2.07
CA TRP A 191 -11.28 -15.67 -1.40
C TRP A 191 -12.41 -15.60 -0.38
N THR A 192 -12.26 -14.72 0.61
CA THR A 192 -13.33 -14.30 1.52
C THR A 192 -13.37 -12.77 1.57
N LEU A 193 -14.56 -12.23 1.84
CA LEU A 193 -14.76 -10.79 2.04
C LEU A 193 -15.09 -10.56 3.51
N THR A 194 -14.36 -9.67 4.16
CA THR A 194 -14.65 -9.22 5.52
C THR A 194 -15.17 -7.79 5.48
N VAL A 195 -16.27 -7.54 6.17
CA VAL A 195 -16.91 -6.22 6.29
C VAL A 195 -16.85 -5.81 7.74
N TYR A 196 -16.46 -4.56 8.01
CA TYR A 196 -16.49 -3.94 9.34
C TYR A 196 -17.53 -2.82 9.33
N PRO A 197 -18.78 -3.12 9.74
CA PRO A 197 -19.88 -2.16 9.81
C PRO A 197 -19.56 -0.86 10.54
N LYS A 198 -18.85 -0.98 11.67
CA LYS A 198 -18.55 0.12 12.59
C LYS A 198 -17.13 0.67 12.40
N GLY A 199 -16.48 0.29 11.31
CA GLY A 199 -15.06 0.50 11.09
C GLY A 199 -14.16 -0.37 11.95
N ASP A 200 -12.86 -0.22 11.70
CA ASP A 200 -11.79 -0.83 12.46
C ASP A 200 -10.91 0.25 13.09
N SER A 201 -9.87 -0.17 13.82
CA SER A 201 -8.92 0.76 14.45
C SER A 201 -8.10 1.58 13.45
N GLU A 202 -8.07 1.20 12.18
CA GLU A 202 -7.30 1.89 11.13
C GLU A 202 -8.15 2.94 10.39
N ALA A 203 -9.48 2.86 10.49
CA ALA A 203 -10.41 3.63 9.67
C ALA A 203 -11.29 4.64 10.44
N ASP A 204 -10.92 5.00 11.67
CA ASP A 204 -11.59 6.05 12.45
C ASP A 204 -13.14 5.88 12.50
N ASP A 205 -13.59 4.64 12.74
CA ASP A 205 -15.00 4.22 12.79
C ASP A 205 -15.78 4.32 11.44
N GLU A 206 -15.09 4.45 10.30
CA GLU A 206 -15.71 4.41 8.96
C GLU A 206 -15.90 2.97 8.44
N PHE A 207 -16.96 2.74 7.66
CA PHE A 207 -17.27 1.44 7.06
C PHE A 207 -16.10 0.87 6.23
N CYS A 208 -15.64 -0.33 6.58
CA CYS A 208 -14.49 -0.96 5.90
C CYS A 208 -14.82 -2.30 5.25
N LYS A 209 -14.10 -2.59 4.17
CA LYS A 209 -14.19 -3.84 3.42
C LYS A 209 -12.80 -4.36 3.10
N TYR A 210 -12.56 -5.63 3.42
CA TYR A 210 -11.31 -6.32 3.20
C TYR A 210 -11.52 -7.55 2.32
N LEU A 211 -10.73 -7.66 1.26
CA LEU A 211 -10.61 -8.88 0.47
C LEU A 211 -9.47 -9.72 1.04
N HIS A 212 -9.78 -10.98 1.35
CA HIS A 212 -8.84 -11.93 1.90
C HIS A 212 -8.65 -13.10 0.95
N LEU A 213 -7.41 -13.51 0.77
CA LEU A 213 -7.11 -14.82 0.21
C LEU A 213 -7.51 -15.87 1.26
N ALA A 214 -8.34 -16.84 0.86
CA ALA A 214 -8.88 -17.82 1.79
C ALA A 214 -7.76 -18.62 2.48
N ASP A 215 -7.98 -19.05 3.72
CA ASP A 215 -6.96 -19.76 4.50
C ASP A 215 -6.49 -21.06 3.87
N SER A 216 -7.34 -21.70 3.04
CA SER A 216 -7.01 -22.88 2.24
C SER A 216 -5.99 -22.62 1.14
N GLU A 217 -5.80 -21.37 0.73
CA GLU A 217 -4.81 -21.00 -0.28
C GLU A 217 -3.43 -20.81 0.34
N VAL A 218 -2.47 -21.53 -0.23
CA VAL A 218 -1.06 -21.40 0.11
C VAL A 218 -0.34 -20.79 -1.07
N LEU A 219 0.23 -19.60 -0.86
CA LEU A 219 1.13 -18.97 -1.81
C LEU A 219 2.55 -19.49 -1.57
N SER A 220 3.25 -19.81 -2.66
CA SER A 220 4.66 -20.18 -2.57
C SER A 220 5.47 -19.01 -2.02
N PRO A 221 6.63 -19.24 -1.37
CA PRO A 221 7.54 -18.16 -1.00
C PRO A 221 7.89 -17.29 -2.23
N GLY A 222 7.72 -15.98 -2.12
CA GLY A 222 7.94 -15.02 -3.22
C GLY A 222 6.85 -14.97 -4.29
N GLU A 223 5.75 -15.73 -4.13
CA GLU A 223 4.56 -15.64 -4.99
C GLU A 223 3.71 -14.43 -4.58
N MET A 224 3.39 -13.61 -5.57
CA MET A 224 2.56 -12.41 -5.42
C MET A 224 1.43 -12.43 -6.43
N ILE A 225 0.21 -12.10 -5.96
CA ILE A 225 -0.99 -12.03 -6.78
C ILE A 225 -1.43 -10.57 -6.87
N SER A 226 -1.54 -10.05 -8.09
CA SER A 226 -2.16 -8.73 -8.32
C SER A 226 -3.66 -8.92 -8.46
N VAL A 227 -4.41 -8.29 -7.56
CA VAL A 227 -5.88 -8.27 -7.62
C VAL A 227 -6.33 -6.86 -7.96
N ARG A 228 -7.21 -6.75 -8.95
CA ARG A 228 -8.00 -5.56 -9.18
C ARG A 228 -9.44 -5.89 -8.85
N ALA A 229 -10.05 -5.10 -7.98
CA ALA A 229 -11.43 -5.31 -7.61
C ALA A 229 -12.19 -4.01 -7.46
N GLN A 230 -13.49 -4.10 -7.64
CA GLN A 230 -14.47 -3.08 -7.37
C GLN A 230 -15.41 -3.61 -6.29
N LEU A 231 -15.51 -2.88 -5.18
CA LEU A 231 -16.34 -3.26 -4.05
C LEU A 231 -17.46 -2.24 -3.89
N ARG A 232 -18.70 -2.72 -3.87
CA ARG A 232 -19.90 -1.88 -3.79
C ARG A 232 -20.70 -2.22 -2.53
N ALA A 233 -21.09 -1.20 -1.77
CA ALA A 233 -22.26 -1.30 -0.91
C ALA A 233 -23.48 -0.86 -1.75
N LEU A 234 -24.48 -1.72 -1.86
CA LEU A 234 -25.60 -1.51 -2.76
C LEU A 234 -26.70 -0.69 -2.06
N ASP A 235 -26.95 0.52 -2.56
CA ASP A 235 -28.21 1.22 -2.31
C ASP A 235 -29.38 0.38 -2.86
N PRO A 236 -30.35 -0.02 -2.02
CA PRO A 236 -31.47 -0.86 -2.43
C PRO A 236 -32.41 -0.18 -3.44
N ARG A 237 -32.36 1.16 -3.54
CA ARG A 237 -33.10 1.92 -4.55
C ARG A 237 -32.37 1.95 -5.90
N GLY A 238 -31.20 1.30 -6.01
CA GLY A 238 -30.42 1.19 -7.24
C GLY A 238 -29.78 2.48 -7.73
N SER A 239 -29.92 3.59 -7.00
CA SER A 239 -29.66 4.93 -7.51
C SER A 239 -28.25 5.43 -7.16
N LYS A 240 -27.72 5.02 -6.00
CA LYS A 240 -26.47 5.55 -5.44
C LYS A 240 -25.62 4.48 -4.75
N HIS A 241 -25.21 3.43 -5.46
CA HIS A 241 -24.25 2.46 -4.90
C HIS A 241 -22.94 3.14 -4.49
N LYS A 242 -22.37 2.72 -3.35
CA LYS A 242 -21.08 3.23 -2.86
C LYS A 242 -19.97 2.30 -3.32
N THR A 243 -19.30 2.74 -4.36
CA THR A 243 -18.24 1.98 -5.03
C THR A 243 -16.86 2.42 -4.57
N VAL A 244 -15.98 1.46 -4.34
CA VAL A 244 -14.54 1.69 -4.16
C VAL A 244 -13.76 0.76 -5.07
N TRP A 245 -12.66 1.26 -5.64
CA TRP A 245 -11.75 0.50 -6.48
C TRP A 245 -10.49 0.17 -5.70
N LEU A 246 -10.04 -1.08 -5.81
CA LEU A 246 -8.75 -1.53 -5.30
C LEU A 246 -7.90 -2.10 -6.43
N GLN A 247 -6.60 -1.79 -6.39
CA GLN A 247 -5.57 -2.50 -7.12
C GLN A 247 -4.45 -2.78 -6.14
N GLN A 248 -4.31 -4.04 -5.72
CA GLN A 248 -3.47 -4.43 -4.59
C GLN A 248 -2.70 -5.70 -4.89
N TRP A 249 -1.52 -5.83 -4.28
CA TRP A 249 -0.73 -7.05 -4.30
C TRP A 249 -0.93 -7.84 -3.01
N ILE A 250 -1.28 -9.11 -3.15
CA ILE A 250 -1.49 -10.06 -2.05
C ILE A 250 -0.35 -11.08 -2.06
N MET A 251 0.22 -11.32 -0.88
CA MET A 251 1.39 -12.18 -0.70
C MET A 251 1.24 -13.07 0.54
N ALA A 252 2.04 -14.12 0.65
CA ALA A 252 1.92 -15.11 1.71
C ALA A 252 1.91 -14.51 3.13
N ALA A 253 2.76 -13.49 3.37
CA ALA A 253 2.86 -12.83 4.67
C ALA A 253 1.74 -11.81 4.94
N THR A 254 0.98 -11.43 3.92
CA THR A 254 -0.14 -10.49 4.07
C THR A 254 -1.31 -10.93 3.18
N LYS A 255 -2.13 -11.82 3.73
CA LYS A 255 -3.26 -12.45 3.03
C LYS A 255 -4.51 -11.57 2.94
N ALA A 256 -4.51 -10.39 3.58
CA ALA A 256 -5.65 -9.48 3.66
C ALA A 256 -5.30 -8.11 3.07
N ARG A 257 -6.20 -7.54 2.27
CA ARG A 257 -6.13 -6.15 1.79
C ARG A 257 -7.50 -5.51 1.86
N GLY A 258 -7.62 -4.40 2.57
CA GLY A 258 -8.84 -3.63 2.64
C GLY A 258 -8.67 -2.21 2.16
N ILE A 259 -9.81 -1.57 1.96
CA ILE A 259 -9.89 -0.14 1.72
C ILE A 259 -11.01 0.41 2.59
N PRO A 260 -10.73 1.40 3.46
CA PRO A 260 -11.77 2.13 4.16
C PRO A 260 -12.61 2.91 3.16
N GLN A 261 -13.92 2.92 3.36
CA GLN A 261 -14.84 3.70 2.56
C GLN A 261 -15.46 4.76 3.46
N SER A 262 -15.32 6.03 3.08
CA SER A 262 -15.93 7.13 3.82
C SER A 262 -17.45 7.07 3.71
N LEU A 263 -18.02 6.36 4.67
CA LEU A 263 -19.42 6.08 4.87
C LEU A 263 -19.59 5.76 6.36
N SER A 264 -20.27 6.65 7.07
CA SER A 264 -20.53 6.45 8.50
C SER A 264 -21.53 5.31 8.70
N LEU A 265 -21.51 4.70 9.89
CA LEU A 265 -22.52 3.71 10.27
C LEU A 265 -23.94 4.27 10.16
N ALA A 266 -24.15 5.54 10.52
CA ALA A 266 -25.45 6.20 10.42
C ALA A 266 -25.94 6.30 8.97
N ASP A 267 -25.07 6.77 8.05
CA ASP A 267 -25.40 6.85 6.63
C ASP A 267 -25.69 5.48 6.02
N LEU A 268 -24.92 4.47 6.46
CA LEU A 268 -25.11 3.10 6.02
C LEU A 268 -26.45 2.54 6.49
N GLN A 269 -26.82 2.76 7.75
CA GLN A 269 -28.10 2.34 8.32
C GLN A 269 -29.29 3.06 7.67
N GLU A 270 -29.16 4.35 7.35
CA GLU A 270 -30.25 5.14 6.77
C GLU A 270 -30.48 4.81 5.29
N ALA A 271 -29.41 4.60 4.51
CA ALA A 271 -29.50 4.63 3.05
C ALA A 271 -29.18 3.31 2.33
N TYR A 272 -28.57 2.33 3.01
CA TYR A 272 -28.06 1.09 2.37
C TYR A 272 -28.64 -0.20 2.94
N LEU A 273 -29.45 -0.12 4.01
CA LEU A 273 -30.18 -1.26 4.53
C LEU A 273 -31.55 -1.40 3.85
N ASP A 274 -31.89 -2.62 3.47
CA ASP A 274 -33.22 -3.02 3.00
C ASP A 274 -33.73 -4.14 3.89
N GLU A 275 -34.86 -3.94 4.56
CA GLU A 275 -35.37 -4.88 5.57
C GLU A 275 -34.27 -5.37 6.55
N ASP A 276 -33.48 -4.42 7.08
CA ASP A 276 -32.33 -4.67 7.97
C ASP A 276 -31.21 -5.56 7.35
N THR A 277 -31.12 -5.57 6.03
CA THR A 277 -30.11 -6.31 5.27
C THR A 277 -29.19 -5.36 4.49
N LEU A 278 -27.88 -5.49 4.70
CA LEU A 278 -26.87 -4.83 3.88
C LEU A 278 -26.46 -5.74 2.71
N ASN A 279 -26.55 -5.23 1.49
CA ASN A 279 -26.07 -5.94 0.31
C ASN A 279 -24.71 -5.40 -0.13
N VAL A 280 -23.73 -6.29 -0.21
CA VAL A 280 -22.37 -5.99 -0.65
C VAL A 280 -22.06 -6.81 -1.90
N GLU A 281 -21.37 -6.18 -2.83
CA GLU A 281 -20.96 -6.78 -4.09
C GLU A 281 -19.49 -6.55 -4.32
N ILE A 282 -18.83 -7.58 -4.84
CA ILE A 282 -17.46 -7.49 -5.29
C ILE A 282 -17.35 -8.06 -6.70
N GLU A 283 -16.68 -7.28 -7.53
CA GLU A 283 -16.31 -7.58 -8.89
C GLU A 283 -14.79 -7.54 -8.95
N CYS A 284 -14.16 -8.52 -9.58
CA CYS A 284 -12.72 -8.74 -9.45
C CYS A 284 -12.12 -9.38 -10.68
N GLU A 285 -10.83 -9.11 -10.85
CA GLU A 285 -9.94 -9.89 -11.69
C GLU A 285 -8.61 -10.14 -10.99
N VAL A 286 -8.06 -11.34 -11.21
CA VAL A 286 -6.68 -11.65 -10.87
C VAL A 286 -5.84 -11.34 -12.11
N VAL A 287 -5.04 -10.27 -12.04
CA VAL A 287 -4.35 -9.69 -13.20
C VAL A 287 -3.04 -10.42 -13.50
N ASN A 288 -2.33 -10.91 -12.48
CA ASN A 288 -1.06 -11.59 -12.66
C ASN A 288 -0.65 -12.40 -11.42
N SER A 289 0.13 -13.46 -11.64
CA SER A 289 0.89 -14.15 -10.59
C SER A 289 2.38 -14.05 -10.93
N ARG A 290 3.20 -13.56 -10.00
CA ARG A 290 4.66 -13.50 -10.15
C ARG A 290 5.31 -14.33 -9.06
N LYS A 291 6.19 -15.24 -9.47
CA LYS A 291 7.17 -15.89 -8.59
C LYS A 291 8.51 -15.20 -8.81
N MET A 292 9.07 -14.62 -7.76
CA MET A 292 10.46 -14.13 -7.82
C MET A 292 11.40 -15.22 -7.26
N PHE A 293 12.34 -15.63 -8.10
CA PHE A 293 13.44 -16.55 -7.78
C PHE A 293 14.56 -15.82 -7.04
#